data_AF-A0A923V2I4-F1
#
_entry.id   AF-A0A923V2I4-F1
#
_cell.length_a   1.000
_cell.length_b   1.000
_cell.length_c   1.000
_cell.angle_alpha   90.00
_cell.angle_beta   90.00
_cell.angle_gamma   90.00
#
_symmetry.space_group_name_H-M   'P 1'
#
loop_
_entity.id
_entity.type
_entity.pdbx_description
1 polymer ?
#
loop_
_entity_poly.entity_id
_entity_poly.type
_entity_poly.pdbx_seq_one_letter_code
_entity_poly.pdbx_strand_id
1 'polypeptide(L)'
;MRDVKADHQDLSRNYFPNVNLAAFCDNQKREIEQEIKEDLKIALQGIKMLPAESRNGVYLAYIYYQKLFNKIQRLSAERIMIERIRIPNRIKIGLMLDSMIRHKLNAI
;
A
#
# COMPACT_ATOMS: atom_id res chain seq x y z
N MET A 1 -5.45 -1.32 5.88
CA MET A 1 -6.61 -1.27 4.95
C MET A 1 -6.89 -2.56 4.19
N ARG A 2 -5.96 -3.15 3.43
CA ARG A 2 -6.27 -4.34 2.59
C ARG A 2 -6.78 -5.59 3.33
N ASP A 3 -6.42 -5.71 4.62
CA ASP A 3 -6.66 -6.87 5.48
C ASP A 3 -7.63 -6.53 6.63
N VAL A 4 -8.34 -5.38 6.59
CA VAL A 4 -9.15 -4.86 7.71
C VAL A 4 -10.16 -5.87 8.25
N LYS A 5 -10.79 -6.67 7.38
CA LYS A 5 -11.69 -7.75 7.80
C LYS A 5 -11.00 -8.76 8.72
N ALA A 6 -9.88 -9.32 8.25
CA ALA A 6 -9.14 -10.35 8.97
C ALA A 6 -8.52 -9.79 10.25
N ASP A 7 -8.01 -8.56 10.20
CA ASP A 7 -7.43 -7.90 11.35
C ASP A 7 -8.48 -7.64 12.45
N HIS A 8 -9.68 -7.17 12.09
CA HIS A 8 -10.74 -6.83 13.05
C HIS A 8 -11.54 -8.05 13.53
N GLN A 9 -11.97 -8.94 12.63
CA GLN A 9 -12.87 -10.05 12.95
C GLN A 9 -12.12 -11.30 13.44
N ASP A 10 -10.96 -11.59 12.85
CA ASP A 10 -10.28 -12.87 13.09
C ASP A 10 -9.10 -12.74 14.07
N LEU A 11 -8.46 -11.56 14.13
CA LEU A 11 -7.21 -11.36 14.86
C LEU A 11 -7.29 -10.34 16.00
N SER A 12 -8.43 -9.66 16.20
CA SER A 12 -8.62 -8.59 17.21
C SER A 12 -7.53 -7.50 17.19
N ARG A 13 -7.00 -7.19 16.00
CA ARG A 13 -5.97 -6.15 15.79
C ARG A 13 -6.63 -4.86 15.34
N ASN A 14 -6.29 -3.76 16.01
CA ASN A 14 -6.71 -2.43 15.60
C ASN A 14 -5.51 -1.58 15.16
N TYR A 15 -5.41 -1.32 13.86
CA TYR A 15 -4.38 -0.46 13.25
C TYR A 15 -4.84 0.98 13.07
N PHE A 16 -6.11 1.28 13.32
CA PHE A 16 -6.69 2.62 13.20
C PHE A 16 -7.37 2.97 14.53
N PRO A 17 -6.59 3.27 15.59
CA PRO A 17 -7.13 3.48 16.94
C PRO A 17 -8.12 4.65 17.01
N ASN A 18 -8.00 5.62 16.11
CA ASN A 18 -8.88 6.79 16.02
C ASN A 18 -10.13 6.56 15.15
N VAL A 19 -10.28 5.37 14.56
CA VAL A 19 -11.40 5.04 13.67
C VAL A 19 -12.28 3.97 14.29
N ASN A 20 -13.57 4.28 14.43
CA ASN A 20 -14.55 3.28 14.83
C ASN A 20 -14.83 2.33 13.65
N LEU A 21 -14.19 1.16 13.64
CA LEU A 21 -14.35 0.16 12.59
C LEU A 21 -15.77 -0.46 12.56
N ALA A 22 -16.50 -0.45 13.68
CA ALA A 22 -17.90 -0.89 13.70
C ALA A 22 -18.84 0.10 12.97
N ALA A 23 -18.43 1.36 12.83
CA ALA A 23 -19.14 2.39 12.08
C ALA A 23 -18.35 2.83 10.83
N PHE A 24 -17.51 1.94 10.29
CA PHE A 24 -16.65 2.26 9.16
C PHE A 24 -17.48 2.58 7.91
N CYS A 25 -17.39 3.82 7.44
CA CYS A 25 -18.04 4.29 6.23
C CYS A 25 -17.05 5.05 5.33
N ASP A 26 -17.53 5.55 4.21
CA ASP A 26 -16.68 6.24 3.23
C ASP A 26 -16.04 7.53 3.80
N ASN A 27 -16.62 8.13 4.85
CA ASN A 27 -16.01 9.29 5.50
C ASN A 27 -14.74 8.89 6.28
N GLN A 28 -14.80 7.90 7.18
CA GLN A 28 -13.58 7.45 7.87
C GLN A 28 -12.58 6.79 6.91
N LYS A 29 -13.06 6.16 5.84
CA LYS A 29 -12.19 5.68 4.76
C LYS A 29 -11.36 6.83 4.17
N ARG A 30 -11.98 7.99 3.88
CA ARG A 30 -11.27 9.16 3.32
C ARG A 30 -10.24 9.71 4.30
N GLU A 31 -10.54 9.73 5.60
CA GLU A 31 -9.59 10.15 6.65
C GLU A 31 -8.33 9.27 6.62
N ILE A 32 -8.50 7.94 6.67
CA ILE A 32 -7.39 7.00 6.57
C ILE A 32 -6.64 7.14 5.23
N GLU A 33 -7.35 7.34 4.12
CA GLU A 33 -6.72 7.54 2.82
C GLU A 33 -5.86 8.81 2.79
N GLN A 34 -6.27 9.87 3.47
CA GLN A 34 -5.47 11.10 3.59
C GLN A 34 -4.19 10.85 4.37
N GLU A 35 -4.26 10.16 5.51
CA GLU A 35 -3.09 9.77 6.31
C GLU A 35 -2.11 8.92 5.48
N ILE A 36 -2.60 7.86 4.84
CA ILE A 36 -1.76 6.99 3.98
C ILE A 36 -1.13 7.77 2.83
N LYS A 37 -1.85 8.75 2.26
CA LYS A 37 -1.32 9.57 1.16
C LYS A 37 -0.16 10.44 1.62
N GLU A 38 -0.25 11.03 2.82
CA GLU A 38 0.85 11.80 3.37
C GLU A 38 2.04 10.90 3.74
N ASP A 39 1.78 9.73 4.32
CA ASP A 39 2.83 8.74 4.60
C ASP A 39 3.57 8.30 3.35
N LEU A 40 2.86 8.03 2.24
CA LEU A 40 3.48 7.68 0.96
C LEU A 40 4.35 8.83 0.43
N LYS A 41 3.93 10.08 0.61
CA LYS A 41 4.71 11.25 0.21
C LYS A 41 5.99 11.39 1.02
N ILE A 42 5.92 11.22 2.34
CA ILE A 42 7.09 11.21 3.23
C ILE A 42 8.01 10.04 2.90
N ALA A 43 7.45 8.83 2.71
CA ALA A 43 8.21 7.64 2.35
C ALA A 43 9.00 7.84 1.05
N LEU A 44 8.39 8.48 0.03
CA LEU A 44 9.09 8.77 -1.22
C LEU A 44 10.30 9.71 -1.00
N GLN A 45 10.18 10.70 -0.12
CA GLN A 45 11.31 11.56 0.24
C GLN A 45 12.42 10.76 0.91
N GLY A 46 12.08 9.92 1.89
CA GLY A 46 13.04 9.04 2.56
C GLY A 46 13.73 8.07 1.60
N ILE A 47 12.99 7.47 0.66
CA ILE A 47 13.53 6.56 -0.35
C ILE A 47 14.58 7.25 -1.22
N LYS A 48 14.35 8.51 -1.63
CA LYS A 48 15.32 9.27 -2.42
C LYS A 48 16.64 9.49 -1.69
N MET A 49 16.62 9.52 -0.37
CA MET A 49 17.81 9.71 0.48
C MET A 49 18.58 8.41 0.74
N LEU A 50 18.05 7.24 0.36
CA LEU A 50 18.73 5.95 0.57
C LEU A 50 19.98 5.81 -0.30
N PRO A 51 21.01 5.04 0.15
CA PRO A 51 22.11 4.62 -0.71
C PRO A 51 21.62 3.90 -1.96
N ALA A 52 22.31 4.10 -3.09
CA ALA A 52 21.93 3.57 -4.39
C ALA A 52 21.63 2.06 -4.38
N GLU A 53 22.43 1.29 -3.64
CA GLU A 53 22.32 -0.18 -3.52
C GLU A 53 20.98 -0.63 -2.92
N SER A 54 20.43 0.12 -1.96
CA SER A 54 19.18 -0.22 -1.28
C SER A 54 17.94 0.46 -1.90
N ARG A 55 18.14 1.61 -2.56
CA ARG A 55 17.07 2.48 -3.06
C ARG A 55 16.10 1.76 -3.98
N ASN A 56 16.60 0.94 -4.91
CA ASN A 56 15.77 0.32 -5.95
C ASN A 56 14.80 -0.72 -5.39
N GLY A 57 15.25 -1.56 -4.46
CA GLY A 57 14.38 -2.54 -3.82
C GLY A 57 13.26 -1.89 -3.00
N VAL A 58 13.60 -0.82 -2.27
CA VAL A 58 12.61 -0.08 -1.46
C VAL A 58 11.66 0.71 -2.36
N TYR A 59 12.16 1.32 -3.44
CA TYR A 59 11.32 2.02 -4.42
C TYR A 59 10.36 1.06 -5.12
N LEU A 60 10.79 -0.16 -5.43
CA LEU A 60 9.92 -1.18 -5.99
C LEU A 60 8.75 -1.52 -5.04
N ALA A 61 9.04 -1.69 -3.75
CA ALA A 61 8.02 -1.91 -2.74
C ALA A 61 7.08 -0.72 -2.64
N TYR A 62 7.60 0.51 -2.68
CA TYR A 62 6.80 1.74 -2.73
C TYR A 62 5.82 1.76 -3.91
N ILE A 63 6.30 1.46 -5.13
CA ILE A 63 5.43 1.41 -6.32
C ILE A 63 4.34 0.33 -6.18
N TYR A 64 4.69 -0.82 -5.61
CA TYR A 64 3.69 -1.85 -5.30
C TYR A 64 2.61 -1.33 -4.33
N TYR A 65 3.01 -0.70 -3.22
CA TYR A 65 2.08 -0.15 -2.25
C TYR A 65 1.24 0.98 -2.83
N GLN A 66 1.80 1.85 -3.66
CA GLN A 66 1.07 2.91 -4.34
C GLN A 66 0.00 2.33 -5.28
N LYS A 67 0.32 1.28 -6.05
CA LYS A 67 -0.68 0.60 -6.89
C LYS A 67 -1.79 -0.06 -6.06
N LEU A 68 -1.43 -0.69 -4.94
CA LEU A 68 -2.41 -1.28 -4.01
C LEU A 68 -3.32 -0.21 -3.42
N PHE A 69 -2.75 0.91 -2.97
CA PHE A 69 -3.49 2.04 -2.42
C PHE A 69 -4.45 2.63 -3.46
N ASN A 70 -4.00 2.89 -4.68
CA ASN A 70 -4.88 3.37 -5.77
C ASN A 70 -6.03 2.40 -6.06
N LYS A 71 -5.83 1.09 -5.89
CA LYS A 71 -6.91 0.10 -6.03
C LYS A 71 -7.90 0.20 -4.86
N ILE A 72 -7.41 0.35 -3.63
CA ILE A 72 -8.24 0.51 -2.43
C ILE A 72 -9.10 1.78 -2.52
N GLN A 73 -8.54 2.88 -3.01
CA GLN A 73 -9.27 4.15 -3.16
C GLN A 73 -10.53 4.04 -4.03
N ARG A 74 -10.51 3.15 -5.03
CA ARG A 74 -11.62 2.92 -5.96
C ARG A 74 -12.73 2.01 -5.41
N LEU A 75 -12.53 1.40 -4.25
CA LEU A 75 -13.51 0.53 -3.60
C LEU A 75 -14.31 1.33 -2.57
N SER A 76 -15.53 0.90 -2.25
CA SER A 76 -16.29 1.44 -1.13
C SER A 76 -15.74 0.93 0.21
N ALA A 77 -16.02 1.65 1.31
CA ALA A 77 -15.71 1.20 2.66
C ALA A 77 -16.27 -0.21 2.95
N GLU A 78 -17.50 -0.47 2.54
CA GLU A 78 -18.15 -1.77 2.66
C GLU A 78 -17.35 -2.89 1.96
N ARG A 79 -16.92 -2.68 0.72
CA ARG A 79 -16.11 -3.68 0.00
C ARG A 79 -14.79 -3.96 0.71
N ILE A 80 -14.14 -2.93 1.25
CA ILE A 80 -12.90 -3.09 2.03
C ILE A 80 -13.11 -3.96 3.27
N MET A 81 -14.30 -3.93 3.87
CA MET A 81 -14.65 -4.72 5.06
C MET A 81 -15.02 -6.18 4.75
N ILE A 82 -15.30 -6.53 3.49
CA ILE A 82 -15.83 -7.86 3.14
C ILE A 82 -14.76 -8.74 2.46
N GLU A 83 -13.86 -8.15 1.68
CA GLU A 83 -12.87 -8.89 0.90
C GLU A 83 -11.43 -8.43 1.11
N ARG A 84 -10.49 -9.38 0.95
CA ARG A 84 -9.06 -9.08 0.95
C ARG A 84 -8.63 -8.52 -0.40
N ILE A 85 -8.11 -7.30 -0.39
CA ILE A 85 -7.73 -6.61 -1.63
C ILE A 85 -6.30 -7.00 -2.04
N ARG A 86 -6.16 -7.55 -3.26
CA ARG A 86 -4.88 -7.98 -3.81
C ARG A 86 -4.59 -7.35 -5.17
N ILE A 87 -3.31 -7.11 -5.45
CA ILE A 87 -2.80 -6.82 -6.79
C ILE A 87 -2.48 -8.15 -7.51
N PRO A 88 -2.93 -8.34 -8.77
CA PRO A 88 -2.64 -9.55 -9.54
C PRO A 88 -1.14 -9.89 -9.60
N ASN A 89 -0.79 -11.16 -9.50
CA ASN A 89 0.63 -11.61 -9.49
C ASN A 89 1.39 -11.21 -10.76
N ARG A 90 0.73 -11.15 -11.92
CA ARG A 90 1.31 -10.62 -13.17
C ARG A 90 1.90 -9.22 -13.04
N ILE A 91 1.26 -8.33 -12.28
CA ILE A 91 1.75 -6.97 -12.04
C ILE A 91 3.00 -7.02 -11.15
N LYS A 92 3.01 -7.91 -10.14
CA LYS A 92 4.19 -8.10 -9.28
C LYS A 92 5.36 -8.65 -10.07
N ILE A 93 5.13 -9.63 -10.95
CA ILE A 93 6.16 -10.21 -11.83
C ILE A 93 6.72 -9.14 -12.77
N GLY A 94 5.86 -8.34 -13.42
CA GLY A 94 6.32 -7.24 -14.27
C GLY A 94 7.18 -6.22 -13.51
N LEU A 95 6.76 -5.84 -12.29
CA LEU A 95 7.54 -4.97 -11.40
C LEU A 95 8.91 -5.58 -11.05
N MET A 96 8.96 -6.87 -10.71
CA MET A 96 10.22 -7.56 -10.41
C MET A 96 11.16 -7.63 -11.60
N LEU A 97 10.64 -7.98 -12.80
CA LEU A 97 11.44 -8.04 -14.03
C LEU A 97 12.02 -6.67 -14.38
N ASP A 98 11.21 -5.62 -14.29
CA ASP A 98 11.61 -4.24 -14.54
C ASP A 98 12.71 -3.78 -13.56
N SER A 99 12.59 -4.15 -12.27
CA SER A 99 13.65 -3.93 -11.28
C SER A 99 14.93 -4.71 -11.60
N MET A 100 14.83 -5.96 -12.04
CA MET A 100 15.98 -6.79 -12.40
C MET A 100 16.70 -6.25 -13.64
N ILE A 101 15.96 -5.78 -14.64
CA ILE A 101 16.52 -5.19 -15.87
C ILE A 101 17.29 -3.91 -15.54
N ARG A 102 16.70 -2.99 -14.76
CA ARG A 102 17.38 -1.76 -14.34
C ARG A 102 18.66 -2.03 -13.55
N HIS A 103 18.64 -3.03 -12.66
CA HIS A 103 19.82 -3.45 -11.92
C HIS A 103 20.89 -4.05 -12.83
N LYS A 104 20.52 -4.91 -13.80
CA LYS A 104 21.49 -5.55 -14.72
C LYS A 104 22.10 -4.58 -15.73
N LEU A 105 21.39 -3.51 -16.10
CA LEU A 105 21.86 -2.54 -17.09
C LEU A 105 22.72 -1.41 -16.50
N ASN A 106 23.07 -1.45 -15.20
CA ASN A 106 23.85 -0.40 -14.53
C ASN A 106 23.26 1.02 -14.73
N ALA A 107 21.95 1.12 -14.94
CA ALA A 107 21.24 2.38 -15.16
C ALA A 107 20.77 2.98 -13.83
N ILE A 108 21.69 3.15 -12.88
CA ILE A 108 21.49 3.87 -11.62
C ILE A 108 22.31 5.15 -11.66
#